data_AF-A0AAX1QKU5-F1
#
_entry.id   AF-A0AAX1QKU5-F1
#
_cell.length_a   1.000
_cell.length_b   1.000
_cell.length_c   1.000
_cell.angle_alpha   90.00
_cell.angle_beta   90.00
_cell.angle_gamma   90.00
#
_symmetry.space_group_name_H-M   'P 1'
#
loop_
_entity.id
_entity.type
_entity.pdbx_description
1 polymer ?
#
loop_
_entity_poly.entity_id
_entity_poly.type
_entity_poly.pdbx_seq_one_letter_code
_entity_poly.pdbx_strand_id
1 'polypeptide(L)'
;MNEDKYERTIDELETHACKWWPKEVREEAQKISILQALLDSQDKFIAILKLANKAVPSSLFNLIDAAGFSYNLFLKHLVVLVDFGSEPLQRVNKDFRELFPDGKFVFDIGNGPCEYTFSALPVSGVLTNKRMKIDTLENLASTRADVNLCKDLIMLLTFGGAAVEASNRAIFFKCTPYEYLGDDTEVETFVRQNYIRVSRIISGKTASDLGNVAQQYVVEYLTTTLGENYCVKSNGTIPGVTQNDGDTLTNFDVVVDRVDDHGRHKKYVAIEVTFQETTNSTIERKGGQARDRFEKIANSRNYIAYIIDGAGNFARRAAVRVLCENSHCTVAYTPEEFQLLTEFIKERIG
;
A
#
# COMPACT_ATOMS: atom_id res chain seq x y z
N MET A 1 34.02 -21.07 13.92
CA MET A 1 33.62 -20.28 12.73
C MET A 1 32.77 -21.22 11.92
N ASN A 2 31.45 -20.99 11.88
CA ASN A 2 30.56 -21.73 11.00
C ASN A 2 30.74 -21.09 9.63
N GLU A 3 31.51 -21.73 8.74
CA GLU A 3 31.68 -21.29 7.36
C GLU A 3 30.58 -21.90 6.48
N ASP A 4 29.31 -21.72 6.84
CA ASP A 4 28.24 -22.02 5.89
C ASP A 4 28.14 -20.83 4.93
N LYS A 5 28.51 -21.03 3.65
CA LYS A 5 28.55 -20.00 2.60
C LYS A 5 27.21 -19.26 2.41
N TYR A 6 26.14 -19.79 2.97
CA TYR A 6 24.80 -19.23 2.89
C TYR A 6 24.45 -18.30 4.07
N GLU A 7 25.19 -18.36 5.18
CA GLU A 7 24.93 -17.56 6.38
C GLU A 7 25.83 -16.31 6.39
N ARG A 8 25.40 -15.26 5.67
CA ARG A 8 26.12 -13.98 5.71
C ARG A 8 25.91 -13.26 7.03
N THR A 9 27.01 -12.74 7.55
CA THR A 9 27.00 -11.70 8.58
C THR A 9 26.51 -10.37 8.01
N ILE A 10 26.16 -9.44 8.88
CA ILE A 10 25.81 -8.08 8.46
C ILE A 10 26.93 -7.38 7.68
N ASP A 11 28.19 -7.61 8.07
CA ASP A 11 29.35 -6.99 7.41
C ASP A 11 29.55 -7.55 5.99
N GLU A 12 29.27 -8.84 5.79
CA GLU A 12 29.29 -9.49 4.47
C GLU A 12 28.05 -9.15 3.62
N LEU A 13 26.90 -8.85 4.22
CA LEU A 13 25.75 -8.34 3.47
C LEU A 13 26.01 -6.93 2.96
N GLU A 14 26.62 -6.07 3.78
CA GLU A 14 26.88 -4.67 3.44
C GLU A 14 27.79 -4.51 2.22
N THR A 15 28.74 -5.42 2.01
CA THR A 15 29.63 -5.39 0.83
C THR A 15 28.94 -5.84 -0.46
N HIS A 16 27.83 -6.58 -0.37
CA HIS A 16 27.06 -7.07 -1.52
C HIS A 16 25.75 -6.30 -1.74
N ALA A 17 25.36 -5.42 -0.81
CA ALA A 17 24.08 -4.73 -0.86
C ALA A 17 23.99 -3.64 -1.92
N CYS A 18 22.78 -3.44 -2.43
CA CYS A 18 22.45 -2.32 -3.28
C CYS A 18 22.32 -1.05 -2.44
N LYS A 19 23.22 -0.08 -2.65
CA LYS A 19 23.11 1.25 -2.03
C LYS A 19 21.87 2.01 -2.51
N TRP A 20 21.43 1.68 -3.72
CA TRP A 20 20.25 2.22 -4.39
C TRP A 20 19.50 1.06 -5.03
N TRP A 21 18.18 1.11 -5.00
CA TRP A 21 17.33 0.12 -5.66
C TRP A 21 17.77 -0.21 -7.09
N PRO A 22 17.67 -1.46 -7.56
CA PRO A 22 17.93 -1.80 -8.95
C PRO A 22 17.07 -0.95 -9.91
N LYS A 23 17.57 -0.74 -11.12
CA LYS A 23 16.92 0.14 -12.10
C LYS A 23 15.53 -0.37 -12.44
N GLU A 24 15.39 -1.68 -12.57
CA GLU A 24 14.17 -2.41 -12.90
C GLU A 24 13.08 -2.16 -11.84
N VAL A 25 13.46 -2.26 -10.56
CA VAL A 25 12.56 -1.98 -9.42
C VAL A 25 12.16 -0.50 -9.38
N ARG A 26 13.11 0.41 -9.65
CA ARG A 26 12.83 1.86 -9.70
C ARG A 26 11.92 2.25 -10.85
N GLU A 27 12.15 1.72 -12.04
CA GLU A 27 11.33 2.01 -13.22
C GLU A 27 9.91 1.49 -13.03
N GLU A 28 9.73 0.31 -12.44
CA GLU A 28 8.41 -0.23 -12.15
C GLU A 28 7.70 0.56 -11.04
N ALA A 29 8.41 0.97 -9.99
CA ALA A 29 7.86 1.84 -8.96
C ALA A 29 7.47 3.23 -9.48
N GLN A 30 8.24 3.80 -10.42
CA GLN A 30 7.91 5.08 -11.05
C GLN A 30 6.63 5.01 -11.88
N LYS A 31 6.41 3.91 -12.62
CA LYS A 31 5.15 3.65 -13.34
C LYS A 31 3.92 3.52 -12.43
N ILE A 32 4.12 3.34 -11.12
CA ILE A 32 3.05 3.17 -10.13
C ILE A 32 2.86 4.44 -9.29
N SER A 33 3.75 5.44 -9.40
CA SER A 33 3.76 6.60 -8.52
C SER A 33 2.55 7.51 -8.69
N ILE A 34 1.53 7.27 -7.86
CA ILE A 34 0.34 8.13 -7.72
C ILE A 34 0.72 9.54 -7.30
N LEU A 35 1.84 9.72 -6.56
CA LEU A 35 2.32 11.04 -6.16
C LEU A 35 2.52 11.93 -7.38
N GLN A 36 3.20 11.41 -8.41
CA GLN A 36 3.52 12.19 -9.59
C GLN A 36 2.25 12.62 -10.31
N ALA A 37 1.28 11.72 -10.49
CA ALA A 37 -0.01 12.07 -11.07
C ALA A 37 -0.78 13.13 -10.26
N LEU A 38 -0.67 13.12 -8.92
CA LEU A 38 -1.28 14.14 -8.06
C LEU A 38 -0.53 15.47 -8.09
N LEU A 39 0.78 15.48 -8.30
CA LEU A 39 1.54 16.71 -8.50
C LEU A 39 1.25 17.32 -9.88
N ASP A 40 1.29 16.51 -10.93
CA ASP A 40 1.05 16.93 -12.32
C ASP A 40 -0.37 17.47 -12.54
N SER A 41 -1.34 17.00 -11.75
CA SER A 41 -2.74 17.43 -11.84
C SER A 41 -3.16 18.45 -10.77
N GLN A 42 -2.25 18.85 -9.87
CA GLN A 42 -2.56 19.73 -8.73
C GLN A 42 -3.09 21.10 -9.18
N ASP A 43 -2.43 21.75 -10.14
CA ASP A 43 -2.81 23.10 -10.57
C ASP A 43 -4.22 23.14 -11.17
N LYS A 44 -4.59 22.11 -11.95
CA LYS A 44 -5.94 21.97 -12.49
C LYS A 44 -6.97 21.71 -11.39
N PHE A 45 -6.63 20.87 -10.41
CA PHE A 45 -7.48 20.62 -9.24
C PHE A 45 -7.73 21.92 -8.45
N ILE A 46 -6.68 22.69 -8.17
CA ILE A 46 -6.75 24.00 -7.52
C ILE A 46 -7.67 24.94 -8.31
N ALA A 47 -7.47 25.06 -9.63
CA ALA A 47 -8.28 25.93 -10.48
C ALA A 47 -9.78 25.60 -10.41
N ILE A 48 -10.15 24.31 -10.36
CA ILE A 48 -11.55 23.89 -10.18
C ILE A 48 -12.10 24.37 -8.84
N LEU A 49 -11.35 24.22 -7.74
CA LEU A 49 -11.80 24.67 -6.42
C LEU A 49 -11.94 26.20 -6.32
N LYS A 50 -11.04 26.95 -6.97
CA LYS A 50 -11.09 28.42 -7.06
C LYS A 50 -12.33 28.92 -7.80
N LEU A 51 -12.77 28.20 -8.83
CA LEU A 51 -13.95 28.56 -9.61
C LEU A 51 -15.27 28.06 -9.02
N ALA A 52 -15.22 27.12 -8.06
CA ALA A 52 -16.40 26.49 -7.49
C ALA A 52 -17.23 27.49 -6.66
N ASN A 53 -18.54 27.47 -6.85
CA ASN A 53 -19.46 28.22 -6.02
C ASN A 53 -19.94 27.33 -4.87
N LYS A 54 -19.47 27.60 -3.64
CA LYS A 54 -19.86 26.82 -2.45
C LYS A 54 -21.36 26.81 -2.16
N ALA A 55 -22.11 27.83 -2.57
CA ALA A 55 -23.57 27.87 -2.41
C ALA A 55 -24.30 26.96 -3.41
N VAL A 56 -23.63 26.51 -4.47
CA VAL A 56 -24.20 25.65 -5.52
C VAL A 56 -23.28 24.45 -5.72
N PRO A 57 -23.43 23.36 -4.92
CA PRO A 57 -22.53 22.22 -5.00
C PRO A 57 -22.43 21.57 -6.38
N SER A 58 -23.53 21.59 -7.16
CA SER A 58 -23.55 21.10 -8.54
C SER A 58 -22.59 21.85 -9.47
N SER A 59 -22.20 23.09 -9.14
CA SER A 59 -21.20 23.85 -9.89
C SER A 59 -19.84 23.15 -9.90
N LEU A 60 -19.49 22.44 -8.82
CA LEU A 60 -18.24 21.69 -8.73
C LEU A 60 -18.17 20.60 -9.81
N PHE A 61 -19.26 19.86 -9.99
CA PHE A 61 -19.31 18.79 -11.00
C PHE A 61 -19.28 19.35 -12.43
N ASN A 62 -19.99 20.46 -12.68
CA ASN A 62 -19.93 21.14 -13.97
C ASN A 62 -18.51 21.62 -14.31
N LEU A 63 -17.75 22.08 -13.31
CA LEU A 63 -16.36 22.51 -13.48
C LEU A 63 -15.42 21.33 -13.74
N ILE A 64 -15.61 20.21 -13.04
CA ILE A 64 -14.85 18.97 -13.29
C ILE A 64 -15.08 18.50 -14.74
N ASP A 65 -16.35 18.47 -15.17
CA ASP A 65 -16.73 18.10 -16.54
C ASP A 65 -16.11 19.07 -17.57
N ALA A 66 -16.25 20.38 -17.36
CA ALA A 66 -15.73 21.41 -18.27
C ALA A 66 -14.21 21.41 -18.38
N ALA A 67 -13.50 21.08 -17.29
CA ALA A 67 -12.05 20.96 -17.26
C ALA A 67 -11.53 19.66 -17.91
N GLY A 68 -12.43 18.73 -18.27
CA GLY A 68 -12.07 17.38 -18.69
C GLY A 68 -11.29 16.64 -17.61
N PHE A 69 -11.56 16.94 -16.34
CA PHE A 69 -10.82 16.38 -15.21
C PHE A 69 -11.47 15.07 -14.76
N SER A 70 -10.64 14.04 -14.55
CA SER A 70 -11.11 12.71 -14.14
C SER A 70 -11.73 12.75 -12.73
N TYR A 71 -12.97 12.26 -12.57
CA TYR A 71 -13.68 12.25 -11.28
C TYR A 71 -12.96 11.44 -10.20
N ASN A 72 -12.42 10.28 -10.55
CA ASN A 72 -11.69 9.45 -9.60
C ASN A 72 -10.31 10.04 -9.27
N LEU A 73 -9.68 10.76 -10.20
CA LEU A 73 -8.49 11.56 -9.88
C LEU A 73 -8.85 12.72 -8.93
N PHE A 74 -9.97 13.41 -9.17
CA PHE A 74 -10.46 14.48 -8.31
C PHE A 74 -10.79 13.97 -6.89
N LEU A 75 -11.46 12.82 -6.82
CA LEU A 75 -11.72 12.12 -5.58
C LEU A 75 -10.42 11.75 -4.85
N LYS A 76 -9.40 11.27 -5.58
CA LYS A 76 -8.10 10.94 -4.99
C LYS A 76 -7.43 12.15 -4.35
N HIS A 77 -7.50 13.32 -4.99
CA HIS A 77 -7.05 14.59 -4.40
C HIS A 77 -7.75 14.88 -3.07
N LEU A 78 -9.08 14.80 -3.04
CA LEU A 78 -9.85 15.06 -1.83
C LEU A 78 -9.54 14.08 -0.69
N VAL A 79 -9.56 12.77 -0.97
CA VAL A 79 -9.23 11.71 0.01
C VAL A 79 -7.93 12.01 0.75
N VAL A 80 -6.96 12.52 0.00
CA VAL A 80 -5.61 12.81 0.44
C VAL A 80 -5.54 14.15 1.20
N LEU A 81 -6.26 15.17 0.73
CA LEU A 81 -6.35 16.49 1.36
C LEU A 81 -7.10 16.50 2.70
N VAL A 82 -8.17 15.71 2.84
CA VAL A 82 -8.94 15.65 4.08
C VAL A 82 -8.51 14.51 5.01
N ASP A 83 -7.56 13.66 4.58
CA ASP A 83 -7.11 12.49 5.33
C ASP A 83 -8.30 11.59 5.74
N PHE A 84 -9.12 11.27 4.73
CA PHE A 84 -10.34 10.47 4.85
C PHE A 84 -10.37 9.42 3.72
N GLY A 85 -9.66 8.32 3.96
CA GLY A 85 -9.40 7.26 2.97
C GLY A 85 -10.41 6.12 2.94
N SER A 86 -10.01 5.00 2.32
CA SER A 86 -10.89 3.85 2.12
C SER A 86 -11.43 3.25 3.41
N GLU A 87 -10.66 3.22 4.49
CA GLU A 87 -11.10 2.61 5.75
C GLU A 87 -12.30 3.36 6.39
N PRO A 88 -12.23 4.68 6.66
CA PRO A 88 -13.40 5.39 7.17
C PRO A 88 -14.56 5.40 6.15
N LEU A 89 -14.29 5.47 4.84
CA LEU A 89 -15.32 5.35 3.81
C LEU A 89 -16.02 3.99 3.79
N GLN A 90 -15.32 2.89 4.11
CA GLN A 90 -15.94 1.57 4.26
C GLN A 90 -16.92 1.53 5.43
N ARG A 91 -16.59 2.20 6.54
CA ARG A 91 -17.49 2.31 7.70
C ARG A 91 -18.73 3.13 7.32
N VAL A 92 -18.54 4.27 6.64
CA VAL A 92 -19.66 5.07 6.11
C VAL A 92 -20.54 4.24 5.17
N ASN A 93 -19.97 3.45 4.26
CA ASN A 93 -20.74 2.60 3.35
C ASN A 93 -21.51 1.49 4.09
N LYS A 94 -20.89 0.90 5.12
CA LYS A 94 -21.50 -0.15 5.95
C LYS A 94 -22.68 0.39 6.76
N ASP A 95 -22.50 1.55 7.37
CA ASP A 95 -23.47 2.17 8.29
C ASP A 95 -24.36 3.20 7.57
N PHE A 96 -24.32 3.23 6.23
CA PHE A 96 -24.92 4.27 5.42
C PHE A 96 -26.41 4.51 5.70
N ARG A 97 -27.19 3.44 5.90
CA ARG A 97 -28.63 3.54 6.17
C ARG A 97 -28.96 4.13 7.54
N GLU A 98 -28.02 4.02 8.48
CA GLU A 98 -28.13 4.68 9.79
C GLU A 98 -27.77 6.17 9.67
N LEU A 99 -26.70 6.47 8.92
CA LEU A 99 -26.22 7.84 8.71
C LEU A 99 -27.16 8.69 7.81
N PHE A 100 -27.77 8.05 6.81
CA PHE A 100 -28.58 8.67 5.77
C PHE A 100 -29.84 7.82 5.48
N PRO A 101 -30.81 7.76 6.41
CA PRO A 101 -31.99 6.87 6.29
C PRO A 101 -32.83 7.16 5.05
N ASP A 102 -32.91 8.43 4.63
CA ASP A 102 -33.66 8.87 3.46
C ASP A 102 -32.83 8.85 2.16
N GLY A 103 -31.59 8.37 2.21
CA GLY A 103 -30.66 8.45 1.06
C GLY A 103 -30.29 9.89 0.69
N LYS A 104 -30.34 10.80 1.66
CA LYS A 104 -30.03 12.21 1.50
C LYS A 104 -28.98 12.69 2.49
N PHE A 105 -28.14 13.60 2.04
CA PHE A 105 -27.19 14.35 2.84
C PHE A 105 -27.66 15.79 2.99
N VAL A 106 -27.84 16.25 4.23
CA VAL A 106 -28.26 17.61 4.55
C VAL A 106 -27.11 18.35 5.22
N PHE A 107 -26.74 19.50 4.66
CA PHE A 107 -25.61 20.31 5.12
C PHE A 107 -25.96 21.80 5.08
N ASP A 108 -25.30 22.59 5.93
CA ASP A 108 -25.51 24.04 5.99
C ASP A 108 -24.15 24.75 6.12
N ILE A 109 -23.87 25.63 5.15
CA ILE A 109 -22.64 26.43 5.10
C ILE A 109 -22.88 27.89 5.53
N GLY A 110 -23.98 28.16 6.23
CA GLY A 110 -24.38 29.49 6.71
C GLY A 110 -25.45 30.19 5.89
N ASN A 111 -26.01 29.52 4.87
CA ASN A 111 -27.07 30.06 3.98
C ASN A 111 -28.39 29.27 4.09
N GLY A 112 -28.50 28.43 5.11
CA GLY A 112 -29.62 27.51 5.31
C GLY A 112 -29.32 26.11 4.79
N PRO A 113 -30.16 25.13 5.17
CA PRO A 113 -29.93 23.73 4.84
C PRO A 113 -30.09 23.47 3.34
N CYS A 114 -29.08 22.83 2.77
CA CYS A 114 -29.08 22.29 1.42
C CYS A 114 -29.20 20.76 1.49
N GLU A 115 -29.91 20.17 0.52
CA GLU A 115 -30.04 18.72 0.39
C GLU A 115 -29.29 18.21 -0.84
N TYR A 116 -28.60 17.10 -0.66
CA TYR A 116 -28.02 16.29 -1.73
C TYR A 116 -28.60 14.88 -1.68
N THR A 117 -29.09 14.37 -2.81
CA THR A 117 -29.60 12.99 -2.90
C THR A 117 -28.52 12.10 -3.46
N PHE A 118 -28.17 11.03 -2.73
CA PHE A 118 -27.17 10.06 -3.18
C PHE A 118 -27.68 9.27 -4.38
N SER A 119 -26.78 9.01 -5.32
CA SER A 119 -27.09 8.36 -6.59
C SER A 119 -26.53 6.96 -6.74
N ALA A 120 -25.50 6.63 -5.94
CA ALA A 120 -24.78 5.36 -6.00
C ALA A 120 -24.48 4.75 -4.62
N LEU A 121 -24.39 5.56 -3.56
CA LEU A 121 -24.24 5.05 -2.19
C LEU A 121 -25.60 4.61 -1.60
N PRO A 122 -25.62 3.53 -0.80
CA PRO A 122 -24.49 2.65 -0.50
C PRO A 122 -24.21 1.67 -1.64
N VAL A 123 -22.95 1.31 -1.83
CA VAL A 123 -22.57 0.25 -2.78
C VAL A 123 -22.65 -1.13 -2.14
N SER A 124 -22.96 -2.15 -2.95
CA SER A 124 -22.86 -3.54 -2.54
C SER A 124 -21.40 -3.93 -2.25
N GLY A 125 -21.16 -4.59 -1.12
CA GLY A 125 -19.84 -5.06 -0.73
C GLY A 125 -18.97 -3.99 -0.09
N VAL A 126 -17.65 -4.12 -0.24
CA VAL A 126 -16.66 -3.28 0.47
C VAL A 126 -16.16 -2.15 -0.43
N LEU A 127 -16.22 -0.91 0.07
CA LEU A 127 -15.76 0.29 -0.63
C LEU A 127 -14.22 0.44 -0.57
N THR A 128 -13.51 -0.32 -1.39
CA THR A 128 -12.03 -0.30 -1.46
C THR A 128 -11.51 0.79 -2.41
N ASN A 129 -10.20 1.14 -2.31
CA ASN A 129 -9.56 2.05 -3.27
C ASN A 129 -9.69 1.56 -4.72
N LYS A 130 -9.64 0.23 -4.94
CA LYS A 130 -9.86 -0.40 -6.24
C LYS A 130 -11.29 -0.21 -6.74
N ARG A 131 -12.29 -0.34 -5.84
CA ARG A 131 -13.71 -0.09 -6.18
C ARG A 131 -13.94 1.36 -6.61
N MET A 132 -13.27 2.30 -5.94
CA MET A 132 -13.30 3.73 -6.27
C MET A 132 -12.39 4.11 -7.45
N LYS A 133 -11.56 3.19 -7.95
CA LYS A 133 -10.53 3.43 -8.98
C LYS A 133 -9.54 4.54 -8.62
N ILE A 134 -9.07 4.53 -7.39
CA ILE A 134 -8.10 5.52 -6.87
C ILE A 134 -6.79 4.89 -6.34
N ASP A 135 -6.54 3.63 -6.72
CA ASP A 135 -5.46 2.78 -6.22
C ASP A 135 -4.22 2.70 -7.12
N THR A 136 -4.36 2.92 -8.45
CA THR A 136 -3.27 2.82 -9.44
C THR A 136 -3.32 3.95 -10.48
N LEU A 137 -2.21 4.23 -11.17
CA LEU A 137 -2.17 5.23 -12.24
C LEU A 137 -3.11 4.89 -13.40
N GLU A 138 -3.18 3.62 -13.81
CA GLU A 138 -4.11 3.15 -14.84
C GLU A 138 -5.56 3.48 -14.46
N ASN A 139 -5.93 3.21 -13.20
CA ASN A 139 -7.27 3.52 -12.72
C ASN A 139 -7.51 5.03 -12.69
N LEU A 140 -6.56 5.84 -12.22
CA LEU A 140 -6.67 7.31 -12.18
C LEU A 140 -6.82 7.93 -13.59
N ALA A 141 -6.19 7.34 -14.60
CA ALA A 141 -6.31 7.71 -16.00
C ALA A 141 -7.52 7.08 -16.71
N SER A 142 -8.23 6.15 -16.06
CA SER A 142 -9.33 5.39 -16.67
C SER A 142 -10.59 6.23 -16.85
N THR A 143 -11.20 6.16 -18.03
CA THR A 143 -12.53 6.71 -18.30
C THR A 143 -13.67 5.83 -17.76
N ARG A 144 -13.36 4.66 -17.20
CA ARG A 144 -14.35 3.67 -16.74
C ARG A 144 -14.75 3.86 -15.27
N ALA A 145 -14.41 4.99 -14.63
CA ALA A 145 -14.80 5.23 -13.24
C ALA A 145 -16.32 5.36 -13.09
N ASP A 146 -16.85 4.90 -11.96
CA ASP A 146 -18.25 5.12 -11.61
C ASP A 146 -18.40 6.59 -11.19
N VAL A 147 -18.84 7.42 -12.14
CA VAL A 147 -18.96 8.87 -11.95
C VAL A 147 -19.96 9.19 -10.84
N ASN A 148 -21.07 8.46 -10.74
CA ASN A 148 -22.08 8.70 -9.72
C ASN A 148 -21.56 8.40 -8.32
N LEU A 149 -20.85 7.27 -8.16
CA LEU A 149 -20.15 6.97 -6.92
C LEU A 149 -19.12 8.04 -6.56
N CYS A 150 -18.34 8.51 -7.55
CA CYS A 150 -17.37 9.58 -7.30
C CYS A 150 -18.07 10.87 -6.88
N LYS A 151 -19.18 11.26 -7.49
CA LYS A 151 -19.96 12.45 -7.12
C LYS A 151 -20.46 12.37 -5.69
N ASP A 152 -21.07 11.24 -5.31
CA ASP A 152 -21.55 10.99 -3.96
C ASP A 152 -20.42 11.13 -2.92
N LEU A 153 -19.24 10.58 -3.21
CA LEU A 153 -18.07 10.65 -2.33
C LEU A 153 -17.44 12.04 -2.30
N ILE A 154 -17.36 12.73 -3.44
CA ILE A 154 -16.89 14.12 -3.51
C ILE A 154 -17.78 15.02 -2.64
N MET A 155 -19.11 14.84 -2.68
CA MET A 155 -20.01 15.60 -1.80
C MET A 155 -19.68 15.41 -0.33
N LEU A 156 -19.51 14.17 0.11
CA LEU A 156 -19.17 13.87 1.51
C LEU A 156 -17.81 14.46 1.90
N LEU A 157 -16.79 14.30 1.06
CA LEU A 157 -15.44 14.78 1.39
C LEU A 157 -15.29 16.29 1.31
N THR A 158 -16.11 16.97 0.49
CA THR A 158 -16.09 18.43 0.35
C THR A 158 -16.94 19.11 1.42
N PHE A 159 -18.14 18.60 1.70
CA PHE A 159 -19.15 19.29 2.52
C PHE A 159 -19.48 18.55 3.83
N GLY A 160 -18.92 17.37 4.10
CA GLY A 160 -19.29 16.55 5.25
C GLY A 160 -19.14 17.27 6.61
N GLY A 161 -18.15 18.15 6.76
CA GLY A 161 -17.96 18.95 7.97
C GLY A 161 -19.09 19.97 8.23
N ALA A 162 -19.89 20.27 7.20
CA ALA A 162 -21.07 21.13 7.26
C ALA A 162 -22.38 20.36 7.51
N ALA A 163 -22.32 19.05 7.80
CA ALA A 163 -23.51 18.24 8.06
C ALA A 163 -24.40 18.86 9.15
N VAL A 164 -25.71 18.98 8.90
CA VAL A 164 -26.66 19.55 9.87
C VAL A 164 -26.75 18.65 11.10
N GLU A 165 -26.87 17.35 10.88
CA GLU A 165 -26.95 16.35 11.95
C GLU A 165 -25.58 16.21 12.65
N ALA A 166 -25.58 16.23 13.99
CA ALA A 166 -24.36 16.33 14.79
C ALA A 166 -23.51 15.06 14.75
N SER A 167 -24.14 13.88 14.70
CA SER A 167 -23.42 12.60 14.59
C SER A 167 -22.69 12.45 13.25
N ASN A 168 -23.32 12.86 12.15
CA ASN A 168 -22.71 12.93 10.83
C ASN A 168 -21.55 13.94 10.82
N ARG A 169 -21.75 15.12 11.41
CA ARG A 169 -20.69 16.14 11.51
C ARG A 169 -19.47 15.65 12.29
N ALA A 170 -19.69 14.88 13.36
CA ALA A 170 -18.62 14.29 14.15
C ALA A 170 -17.79 13.28 13.35
N ILE A 171 -18.43 12.50 12.45
CA ILE A 171 -17.74 11.56 11.57
C ILE A 171 -16.93 12.31 10.51
N PHE A 172 -17.52 13.35 9.90
CA PHE A 172 -16.93 14.07 8.77
C PHE A 172 -16.18 15.36 9.18
N PHE A 173 -15.75 15.49 10.44
CA PHE A 173 -15.16 16.73 10.97
C PHE A 173 -13.93 17.25 10.21
N LYS A 174 -13.20 16.38 9.48
CA LYS A 174 -12.06 16.76 8.62
C LYS A 174 -12.48 17.18 7.20
N CYS A 175 -13.73 16.95 6.80
CA CYS A 175 -14.25 17.21 5.47
C CYS A 175 -14.71 18.67 5.35
N THR A 176 -13.76 19.59 5.50
CA THR A 176 -13.94 21.05 5.47
C THR A 176 -13.59 21.78 4.16
N PRO A 177 -13.30 21.15 2.99
CA PRO A 177 -12.99 21.92 1.78
C PRO A 177 -14.01 22.99 1.39
N TYR A 178 -15.29 22.82 1.75
CA TYR A 178 -16.36 23.81 1.52
C TYR A 178 -16.05 25.21 2.07
N GLU A 179 -15.21 25.33 3.11
CA GLU A 179 -14.88 26.61 3.74
C GLU A 179 -14.09 27.52 2.77
N TYR A 180 -13.26 26.91 1.93
CA TYR A 180 -12.29 27.59 1.08
C TYR A 180 -12.78 27.78 -0.37
N LEU A 181 -13.71 26.95 -0.84
CA LEU A 181 -14.21 26.99 -2.22
C LEU A 181 -14.59 28.41 -2.68
N GLY A 182 -14.10 28.80 -3.86
CA GLY A 182 -14.35 30.13 -4.43
C GLY A 182 -13.39 31.23 -3.97
N ASP A 183 -12.50 30.95 -3.00
CA ASP A 183 -11.48 31.89 -2.54
C ASP A 183 -10.08 31.45 -2.99
N ASP A 184 -9.50 32.24 -3.91
CA ASP A 184 -8.21 31.97 -4.52
C ASP A 184 -7.08 31.75 -3.51
N THR A 185 -7.02 32.57 -2.46
CA THR A 185 -5.91 32.56 -1.51
C THR A 185 -6.06 31.42 -0.52
N GLU A 186 -7.28 31.22 -0.03
CA GLU A 186 -7.59 30.16 0.93
C GLU A 186 -7.49 28.77 0.30
N VAL A 187 -7.99 28.58 -0.93
CA VAL A 187 -7.84 27.30 -1.66
C VAL A 187 -6.37 26.96 -1.85
N GLU A 188 -5.57 27.91 -2.32
CA GLU A 188 -4.16 27.66 -2.59
C GLU A 188 -3.39 27.34 -1.30
N THR A 189 -3.66 28.09 -0.23
CA THR A 189 -3.09 27.84 1.09
C THR A 189 -3.49 26.45 1.60
N PHE A 190 -4.79 26.13 1.60
CA PHE A 190 -5.32 24.84 2.03
C PHE A 190 -4.68 23.69 1.26
N VAL A 191 -4.68 23.75 -0.07
CA VAL A 191 -4.14 22.67 -0.90
C VAL A 191 -2.63 22.52 -0.70
N ARG A 192 -1.84 23.59 -0.80
CA ARG A 192 -0.38 23.51 -0.69
C ARG A 192 0.09 23.04 0.69
N GLN A 193 -0.52 23.55 1.77
CA GLN A 193 -0.16 23.12 3.13
C GLN A 193 -0.51 21.65 3.36
N ASN A 194 -1.70 21.22 2.93
CA ASN A 194 -2.07 19.82 3.10
C ASN A 194 -1.21 18.90 2.23
N TYR A 195 -0.75 19.33 1.04
CA TYR A 195 0.15 18.53 0.21
C TYR A 195 1.51 18.21 0.84
N ILE A 196 1.97 19.00 1.81
CA ILE A 196 3.14 18.64 2.62
C ILE A 196 2.86 17.38 3.46
N ARG A 197 1.65 17.26 4.03
CA ARG A 197 1.18 16.05 4.72
C ARG A 197 0.99 14.88 3.74
N VAL A 198 0.45 15.17 2.57
CA VAL A 198 0.28 14.20 1.47
C VAL A 198 1.60 13.55 1.08
N SER A 199 2.69 14.33 0.98
CA SER A 199 4.00 13.77 0.66
C SER A 199 4.43 12.69 1.66
N ARG A 200 4.13 12.85 2.96
CA ARG A 200 4.44 11.83 3.99
C ARG A 200 3.58 10.57 3.85
N ILE A 201 2.27 10.74 3.66
CA ILE A 201 1.32 9.61 3.49
C ILE A 201 1.66 8.83 2.22
N ILE A 202 1.94 9.54 1.13
CA ILE A 202 2.29 8.91 -0.13
C ILE A 202 3.68 8.29 -0.06
N SER A 203 4.68 8.91 0.57
CA SER A 203 5.99 8.25 0.78
C SER A 203 5.88 6.93 1.54
N GLY A 204 5.01 6.85 2.56
CA GLY A 204 4.73 5.59 3.24
C GLY A 204 4.10 4.54 2.31
N LYS A 205 3.15 4.95 1.46
CA LYS A 205 2.56 4.06 0.45
C LYS A 205 3.59 3.66 -0.61
N THR A 206 4.40 4.59 -1.12
CA THR A 206 5.47 4.34 -2.10
C THR A 206 6.48 3.35 -1.54
N ALA A 207 6.87 3.45 -0.27
CA ALA A 207 7.74 2.47 0.37
C ALA A 207 7.10 1.07 0.42
N SER A 208 5.79 0.98 0.69
CA SER A 208 5.05 -0.28 0.63
C SER A 208 4.94 -0.84 -0.79
N ASP A 209 4.63 0.01 -1.77
CA ASP A 209 4.51 -0.37 -3.18
C ASP A 209 5.88 -0.84 -3.71
N LEU A 210 6.97 -0.18 -3.32
CA LEU A 210 8.35 -0.56 -3.66
C LEU A 210 8.73 -1.92 -3.05
N GLY A 211 8.34 -2.17 -1.80
CA GLY A 211 8.51 -3.48 -1.16
C GLY A 211 7.76 -4.59 -1.91
N ASN A 212 6.53 -4.33 -2.36
CA ASN A 212 5.72 -5.27 -3.14
C ASN A 212 6.33 -5.53 -4.52
N VAL A 213 6.77 -4.48 -5.23
CA VAL A 213 7.47 -4.60 -6.53
C VAL A 213 8.74 -5.44 -6.38
N ALA A 214 9.50 -5.19 -5.31
CA ALA A 214 10.72 -5.94 -5.05
C ALA A 214 10.45 -7.41 -4.73
N GLN A 215 9.41 -7.71 -3.95
CA GLN A 215 8.96 -9.10 -3.73
C GLN A 215 8.57 -9.77 -5.04
N GLN A 216 7.82 -9.09 -5.92
CA GLN A 216 7.40 -9.65 -7.20
C GLN A 216 8.61 -9.94 -8.11
N TYR A 217 9.59 -9.03 -8.15
CA TYR A 217 10.83 -9.24 -8.89
C TYR A 217 11.58 -10.49 -8.42
N VAL A 218 11.66 -10.73 -7.10
CA VAL A 218 12.25 -11.95 -6.54
C VAL A 218 11.49 -13.20 -6.98
N VAL A 219 10.16 -13.17 -6.95
CA VAL A 219 9.32 -14.31 -7.40
C VAL A 219 9.56 -14.62 -8.87
N GLU A 220 9.58 -13.61 -9.73
CA GLU A 220 9.82 -13.76 -11.18
C GLU A 220 11.23 -14.32 -11.45
N TYR A 221 12.25 -13.79 -10.77
CA TYR A 221 13.63 -14.27 -10.88
C TYR A 221 13.74 -15.74 -10.47
N LEU A 222 13.21 -16.12 -9.31
CA LEU A 222 13.30 -17.49 -8.79
C LEU A 222 12.52 -18.47 -9.66
N THR A 223 11.31 -18.10 -10.11
CA THR A 223 10.50 -18.93 -10.99
C THR A 223 11.26 -19.25 -12.28
N THR A 224 11.90 -18.23 -12.86
CA THR A 224 12.68 -18.37 -14.10
C THR A 224 13.93 -19.24 -13.89
N THR A 225 14.66 -19.04 -12.79
CA THR A 225 15.98 -19.65 -12.57
C THR A 225 15.91 -21.07 -11.99
N LEU A 226 14.88 -21.37 -11.21
CA LEU A 226 14.64 -22.71 -10.67
C LEU A 226 13.98 -23.62 -11.72
N GLY A 227 13.16 -23.05 -12.60
CA GLY A 227 12.45 -23.80 -13.65
C GLY A 227 11.31 -24.66 -13.13
N GLU A 228 10.76 -25.50 -14.01
CA GLU A 228 9.49 -26.23 -13.79
C GLU A 228 9.55 -27.29 -12.66
N ASN A 229 10.75 -27.69 -12.23
CA ASN A 229 10.92 -28.64 -11.13
C ASN A 229 10.53 -28.06 -9.76
N TYR A 230 10.38 -26.75 -9.66
CA TYR A 230 10.08 -26.04 -8.43
C TYR A 230 8.79 -25.22 -8.58
N CYS A 231 8.04 -25.14 -7.50
CA CYS A 231 6.92 -24.23 -7.37
C CYS A 231 7.36 -23.04 -6.50
N VAL A 232 7.23 -21.83 -7.04
CA VAL A 232 7.52 -20.58 -6.34
C VAL A 232 6.20 -19.86 -6.13
N LYS A 233 5.83 -19.61 -4.88
CA LYS A 233 4.55 -18.97 -4.51
C LYS A 233 4.79 -17.67 -3.76
N SER A 234 4.20 -16.60 -4.26
CA SER A 234 4.10 -15.33 -3.52
C SER A 234 3.08 -15.46 -2.39
N ASN A 235 3.35 -14.87 -1.23
CA ASN A 235 2.48 -14.88 -0.04
C ASN A 235 2.04 -16.29 0.38
N GLY A 236 2.99 -17.23 0.36
CA GLY A 236 2.75 -18.65 0.63
C GLY A 236 2.78 -18.99 2.12
N THR A 237 2.25 -20.17 2.45
CA THR A 237 2.35 -20.78 3.78
C THR A 237 3.11 -22.10 3.71
N ILE A 238 3.69 -22.50 4.84
CA ILE A 238 4.30 -23.81 5.00
C ILE A 238 3.39 -24.67 5.90
N PRO A 239 3.01 -25.90 5.48
CA PRO A 239 2.20 -26.78 6.30
C PRO A 239 2.83 -27.03 7.68
N GLY A 240 2.03 -26.87 8.73
CA GLY A 240 2.46 -27.09 10.12
C GLY A 240 3.22 -25.92 10.75
N VAL A 241 3.48 -24.84 10.02
CA VAL A 241 4.09 -23.62 10.57
C VAL A 241 2.99 -22.59 10.86
N THR A 242 2.76 -22.32 12.14
CA THR A 242 1.64 -21.49 12.61
C THR A 242 2.07 -20.33 13.51
N GLN A 243 1.17 -19.38 13.65
CA GLN A 243 1.22 -18.23 14.56
C GLN A 243 -0.06 -18.20 15.41
N ASN A 244 -0.06 -17.40 16.48
CA ASN A 244 -1.16 -17.31 17.45
C ASN A 244 -1.52 -18.70 18.03
N ASP A 245 -0.54 -19.35 18.66
CA ASP A 245 -0.70 -20.66 19.34
C ASP A 245 -1.29 -21.80 18.49
N GLY A 246 -1.19 -21.71 17.16
CA GLY A 246 -1.65 -22.76 16.24
C GLY A 246 -2.82 -22.36 15.36
N ASP A 247 -3.48 -21.24 15.63
CA ASP A 247 -4.76 -20.89 15.00
C ASP A 247 -4.63 -20.43 13.54
N THR A 248 -3.47 -19.91 13.15
CA THR A 248 -3.27 -19.36 11.81
C THR A 248 -1.95 -19.83 11.22
N LEU A 249 -1.95 -20.23 9.95
CA LEU A 249 -0.70 -20.52 9.24
C LEU A 249 0.10 -19.22 9.07
N THR A 250 1.42 -19.33 9.22
CA THR A 250 2.33 -18.21 9.02
C THR A 250 2.51 -17.97 7.52
N ASN A 251 2.23 -16.75 7.07
CA ASN A 251 2.53 -16.30 5.70
C ASN A 251 3.98 -15.81 5.60
N PHE A 252 4.60 -16.14 4.47
CA PHE A 252 5.92 -15.67 4.07
C PHE A 252 5.82 -14.98 2.70
N ASP A 253 6.71 -14.01 2.45
CA ASP A 253 6.69 -13.24 1.20
C ASP A 253 6.83 -14.16 -0.03
N VAL A 254 7.72 -15.15 0.05
CA VAL A 254 7.87 -16.21 -0.96
C VAL A 254 8.03 -17.57 -0.27
N VAL A 255 7.40 -18.61 -0.82
CA VAL A 255 7.63 -20.01 -0.42
C VAL A 255 8.00 -20.81 -1.66
N VAL A 256 9.06 -21.61 -1.54
CA VAL A 256 9.55 -22.49 -2.60
C VAL A 256 9.49 -23.94 -2.16
N ASP A 257 8.96 -24.80 -3.03
CA ASP A 257 8.95 -26.25 -2.86
C ASP A 257 9.23 -26.98 -4.18
N ARG A 258 9.65 -28.24 -4.10
CA ARG A 258 9.86 -29.07 -5.29
C ARG A 258 8.52 -29.70 -5.71
N VAL A 259 8.20 -29.66 -7.00
CA VAL A 259 6.90 -30.15 -7.51
C VAL A 259 6.74 -31.65 -7.25
N ASP A 260 7.74 -32.43 -7.62
CA ASP A 260 7.71 -33.91 -7.57
C ASP A 260 8.29 -34.51 -6.28
N ASP A 261 8.32 -33.75 -5.18
CA ASP A 261 8.72 -34.31 -3.89
C ASP A 261 7.56 -35.11 -3.26
N HIS A 262 7.59 -36.42 -3.51
CA HIS A 262 6.69 -37.42 -2.90
C HIS A 262 7.28 -38.03 -1.63
N GLY A 263 8.33 -37.43 -1.06
CA GLY A 263 8.90 -37.85 0.21
C GLY A 263 7.87 -37.80 1.34
N ARG A 264 8.10 -38.60 2.39
CA ARG A 264 7.22 -38.63 3.58
C ARG A 264 7.12 -37.25 4.26
N HIS A 265 8.12 -36.40 4.08
CA HIS A 265 8.15 -35.01 4.55
C HIS A 265 8.62 -34.12 3.41
N LYS A 266 7.66 -33.42 2.78
CA LYS A 266 7.96 -32.42 1.77
C LYS A 266 8.68 -31.24 2.40
N LYS A 267 9.80 -30.83 1.81
CA LYS A 267 10.59 -29.69 2.31
C LYS A 267 10.22 -28.39 1.62
N TYR A 268 10.32 -27.30 2.36
CA TYR A 268 10.03 -25.96 1.90
C TYR A 268 11.16 -25.00 2.27
N VAL A 269 11.34 -23.97 1.46
CA VAL A 269 12.15 -22.79 1.79
C VAL A 269 11.20 -21.58 1.88
N ALA A 270 11.06 -21.02 3.08
CA ALA A 270 10.42 -19.72 3.29
C ALA A 270 11.44 -18.61 3.01
N ILE A 271 11.01 -17.55 2.33
CA ILE A 271 11.86 -16.41 2.01
C ILE A 271 11.13 -15.14 2.41
N GLU A 272 11.84 -14.26 3.11
CA GLU A 272 11.35 -12.97 3.57
C GLU A 272 12.22 -11.86 2.97
N VAL A 273 11.59 -10.92 2.28
CA VAL A 273 12.26 -9.80 1.62
C VAL A 273 12.17 -8.58 2.53
N THR A 274 13.29 -7.97 2.89
CA THR A 274 13.32 -6.84 3.82
C THR A 274 14.28 -5.74 3.40
N PHE A 275 13.85 -4.50 3.65
CA PHE A 275 14.54 -3.29 3.21
C PHE A 275 14.68 -2.29 4.36
N GLN A 276 15.83 -1.64 4.46
CA GLN A 276 16.10 -0.65 5.49
C GLN A 276 15.44 0.72 5.22
N GLU A 277 15.08 1.04 3.97
CA GLU A 277 14.39 2.30 3.60
C GLU A 277 12.91 2.33 4.02
N THR A 278 12.28 1.18 4.19
CA THR A 278 10.87 1.12 4.59
C THR A 278 10.73 1.59 6.04
N THR A 279 9.69 2.39 6.31
CA THR A 279 9.37 2.97 7.63
C THR A 279 9.75 2.02 8.78
N ASN A 280 10.29 2.56 9.88
CA ASN A 280 10.81 1.87 11.07
C ASN A 280 10.10 0.52 11.44
N SER A 281 8.82 0.38 11.14
CA SER A 281 8.01 -0.82 11.36
C SER A 281 8.37 -2.10 10.60
N THR A 282 9.03 -2.12 9.42
CA THR A 282 9.13 -3.40 8.66
C THR A 282 10.32 -4.25 9.09
N ILE A 283 11.54 -3.72 9.02
CA ILE A 283 12.74 -4.49 9.37
C ILE A 283 12.82 -4.77 10.88
N GLU A 284 12.40 -3.83 11.72
CA GLU A 284 12.38 -4.02 13.17
C GLU A 284 11.31 -5.05 13.58
N ARG A 285 10.12 -5.05 12.93
CA ARG A 285 9.10 -6.07 13.14
C ARG A 285 9.58 -7.45 12.70
N LYS A 286 10.16 -7.57 11.50
CA LYS A 286 10.69 -8.85 11.00
C LYS A 286 11.81 -9.35 11.91
N GLY A 287 12.72 -8.46 12.32
CA GLY A 287 13.76 -8.77 13.31
C GLY A 287 13.18 -9.27 14.64
N GLY A 288 12.15 -8.61 15.17
CA GLY A 288 11.45 -9.05 16.39
C GLY A 288 10.76 -10.41 16.27
N GLN A 289 10.40 -10.84 15.06
CA GLN A 289 9.75 -12.13 14.78
C GLN A 289 10.72 -13.22 14.31
N ALA A 290 11.97 -12.87 13.98
CA ALA A 290 12.90 -13.75 13.27
C ALA A 290 13.19 -15.05 14.03
N ARG A 291 13.43 -14.93 15.34
CA ARG A 291 13.74 -16.07 16.21
C ARG A 291 12.58 -17.08 16.29
N ASP A 292 11.38 -16.63 16.59
CA ASP A 292 10.19 -17.50 16.66
C ASP A 292 9.93 -18.19 15.31
N ARG A 293 10.05 -17.45 14.20
CA ARG A 293 9.92 -17.99 12.85
C ARG A 293 10.98 -19.06 12.56
N PHE A 294 12.23 -18.77 12.90
CA PHE A 294 13.34 -19.72 12.72
C PHE A 294 13.12 -21.00 13.51
N GLU A 295 12.78 -20.90 14.80
CA GLU A 295 12.51 -22.06 15.65
C GLU A 295 11.38 -22.93 15.08
N LYS A 296 10.26 -22.33 14.67
CA LYS A 296 9.12 -23.06 14.06
C LYS A 296 9.49 -23.72 12.74
N ILE A 297 10.21 -23.01 11.88
CA ILE A 297 10.66 -23.53 10.58
C ILE A 297 11.62 -24.70 10.77
N ALA A 298 12.64 -24.54 11.62
CA ALA A 298 13.63 -25.57 11.90
C ALA A 298 12.97 -26.81 12.55
N ASN A 299 12.05 -26.63 13.49
CA ASN A 299 11.30 -27.73 14.12
C ASN A 299 10.44 -28.50 13.11
N SER A 300 9.94 -27.82 12.07
CA SER A 300 9.21 -28.45 10.95
C SER A 300 10.13 -29.06 9.87
N ARG A 301 11.45 -29.04 10.07
CA ARG A 301 12.49 -29.53 9.13
C ARG A 301 12.48 -28.80 7.78
N ASN A 302 12.08 -27.54 7.80
CA ASN A 302 12.09 -26.63 6.66
C ASN A 302 13.19 -25.58 6.82
N TYR A 303 13.37 -24.75 5.80
CA TYR A 303 14.40 -23.72 5.77
C TYR A 303 13.78 -22.33 5.67
N ILE A 304 14.49 -21.34 6.19
CA ILE A 304 14.11 -19.92 6.09
C ILE A 304 15.31 -19.13 5.61
N ALA A 305 15.08 -18.28 4.61
CA ALA A 305 16.05 -17.36 4.06
C ALA A 305 15.56 -15.92 4.16
N TYR A 306 16.48 -14.98 4.30
CA TYR A 306 16.17 -13.55 4.22
C TYR A 306 16.93 -12.90 3.07
N ILE A 307 16.21 -12.13 2.27
CA ILE A 307 16.80 -11.19 1.32
C ILE A 307 16.81 -9.83 2.02
N ILE A 308 18.01 -9.33 2.34
CA ILE A 308 18.19 -8.11 3.13
C ILE A 308 18.94 -7.09 2.29
N ASP A 309 18.36 -5.91 2.09
CA ASP A 309 19.06 -4.81 1.42
C ASP A 309 19.27 -3.58 2.29
N GLY A 310 20.29 -2.81 1.93
CA GLY A 310 20.69 -1.54 2.52
C GLY A 310 20.33 -0.32 1.69
N ALA A 311 19.37 -0.41 0.77
CA ALA A 311 18.79 0.78 0.13
C ALA A 311 18.46 1.79 1.25
N GLY A 312 19.16 2.93 1.26
CA GLY A 312 19.13 3.87 2.38
C GLY A 312 19.96 3.49 3.63
N ASN A 313 21.22 3.10 3.47
CA ASN A 313 22.23 2.86 4.54
C ASN A 313 21.95 1.69 5.51
N PHE A 314 22.99 1.00 6.00
CA PHE A 314 22.92 -0.07 7.00
C PHE A 314 22.68 0.47 8.43
N ALA A 315 21.70 1.36 8.60
CA ALA A 315 21.46 2.06 9.86
C ALA A 315 20.81 1.16 10.93
N ARG A 316 20.20 0.03 10.56
CA ARG A 316 19.43 -0.85 11.47
C ARG A 316 20.18 -2.15 11.80
N ARG A 317 21.46 -2.01 12.15
CA ARG A 317 22.38 -3.14 12.37
C ARG A 317 21.90 -4.19 13.36
N ALA A 318 21.22 -3.76 14.44
CA ALA A 318 20.71 -4.69 15.45
C ALA A 318 19.62 -5.62 14.89
N ALA A 319 18.63 -5.08 14.18
CA ALA A 319 17.57 -5.89 13.57
C ALA A 319 18.11 -6.80 12.46
N VAL A 320 19.02 -6.29 11.62
CA VAL A 320 19.68 -7.08 10.57
C VAL A 320 20.47 -8.24 11.17
N ARG A 321 21.22 -8.00 12.26
CA ARG A 321 21.97 -9.05 12.96
C ARG A 321 21.05 -10.16 13.44
N VAL A 322 19.92 -9.81 14.07
CA VAL A 322 18.95 -10.81 14.54
C VAL A 322 18.39 -11.65 13.38
N LEU A 323 18.13 -11.03 12.22
CA LEU A 323 17.70 -11.77 11.02
C LEU A 323 18.79 -12.73 10.54
N CYS A 324 20.05 -12.29 10.49
CA CYS A 324 21.18 -13.13 10.07
C CYS A 324 21.35 -14.33 11.00
N GLU A 325 21.35 -14.09 12.32
CA GLU A 325 21.52 -15.11 13.36
C GLU A 325 20.36 -16.12 13.44
N ASN A 326 19.19 -15.80 12.86
CA ASN A 326 17.99 -16.63 12.92
C ASN A 326 17.52 -17.00 11.51
N SER A 327 18.44 -17.48 10.69
CA SER A 327 18.18 -17.90 9.32
C SER A 327 19.09 -19.03 8.88
N HIS A 328 18.71 -19.73 7.81
CA HIS A 328 19.56 -20.73 7.16
C HIS A 328 20.28 -20.18 5.93
N CYS A 329 19.84 -19.02 5.45
CA CYS A 329 20.43 -18.33 4.32
C CYS A 329 20.12 -16.82 4.41
N THR A 330 21.13 -15.99 4.25
CA THR A 330 20.98 -14.54 4.11
C THR A 330 21.71 -14.08 2.86
N VAL A 331 21.01 -13.31 2.04
CA VAL A 331 21.56 -12.79 0.78
C VAL A 331 21.20 -11.32 0.63
N ALA A 332 22.03 -10.58 -0.10
CA ALA A 332 21.69 -9.20 -0.45
C ALA A 332 20.72 -9.14 -1.64
N TYR A 333 20.13 -7.97 -1.91
CA TYR A 333 19.23 -7.79 -3.04
C TYR A 333 20.01 -7.47 -4.32
N THR A 334 20.80 -8.44 -4.81
CA THR A 334 21.49 -8.33 -6.11
C THR A 334 21.36 -9.61 -6.94
N PRO A 335 21.52 -9.54 -8.26
CA PRO A 335 21.49 -10.72 -9.11
C PRO A 335 22.50 -11.81 -8.69
N GLU A 336 23.71 -11.43 -8.27
CA GLU A 336 24.75 -12.35 -7.81
C GLU A 336 24.32 -13.08 -6.53
N GLU A 337 23.70 -12.35 -5.61
CA GLU A 337 23.19 -12.87 -4.35
C GLU A 337 21.94 -13.74 -4.53
N PHE A 338 21.10 -13.44 -5.53
CA PHE A 338 19.97 -14.29 -5.90
C PHE A 338 20.42 -15.62 -6.50
N GLN A 339 21.57 -15.64 -7.17
CA GLN A 339 22.18 -16.89 -7.60
C GLN A 339 22.60 -17.74 -6.41
N LEU A 340 23.22 -17.14 -5.37
CA LEU A 340 23.56 -17.84 -4.13
C LEU A 340 22.31 -18.42 -3.44
N LEU A 341 21.22 -17.66 -3.39
CA LEU A 341 19.94 -18.15 -2.87
C LEU A 341 19.38 -19.31 -3.71
N THR A 342 19.50 -19.24 -5.04
CA THR A 342 19.08 -20.32 -5.94
C THR A 342 19.89 -21.59 -5.69
N GLU A 343 21.21 -21.46 -5.49
CA GLU A 343 22.08 -22.58 -5.12
C GLU A 343 21.65 -23.19 -3.78
N PHE A 344 21.40 -22.35 -2.77
CA PHE A 344 20.90 -22.81 -1.47
C PHE A 344 19.62 -23.63 -1.61
N ILE A 345 18.63 -23.12 -2.36
CA ILE A 345 17.36 -23.81 -2.58
C ILE A 345 17.61 -25.18 -3.23
N LYS A 346 18.40 -25.23 -4.30
CA LYS A 346 18.73 -26.48 -4.99
C LYS A 346 19.48 -27.47 -4.10
N GLU A 347 20.42 -27.01 -3.27
CA GLU A 347 21.16 -27.89 -2.36
C GLU A 347 20.31 -28.44 -1.21
N ARG A 348 19.34 -27.66 -0.70
CA ARG A 348 18.54 -28.04 0.49
C ARG A 348 17.29 -28.87 0.16
N ILE A 349 16.66 -28.60 -0.99
CA ILE A 349 15.38 -29.21 -1.37
C ILE A 349 15.35 -29.81 -2.79
N GLY A 350 16.48 -29.82 -3.50
CA GLY A 350 16.63 -30.39 -4.85
C GLY A 350 16.79 -31.89 -4.93
#